data_AF-R9HAV6-F1
#
_entry.id   AF-R9HAV6-F1
#
_cell.length_a   1.000
_cell.length_b   1.000
_cell.length_c   1.000
_cell.angle_alpha   90.00
_cell.angle_beta   90.00
_cell.angle_gamma   90.00
#
_symmetry.space_group_name_H-M   'P 1'
#
loop_
_entity.id
_entity.type
_entity.pdbx_description
1 polymer ?
#
loop_
_entity_poly.entity_id
_entity_poly.type
_entity_poly.pdbx_seq_one_letter_code
_entity_poly.pdbx_strand_id
1 'polypeptide(L)'
;MDARGVIGGNATLNDGIVVETGLNVEGGRIEPGLVGTLGILTIIGNLELSGHNNLAFDVDQTHGAKSDLLQIQDNFNVAGNNNTIIINPITEITVGSMILVTFTGTTNATPANFKVKGLEGIPYILKVENNSLTIEISEPRTAGYVE
;
A
#
# COMPACT_ATOMS: atom_id res chain seq x y z
N MET A 1 9.55 -11.94 -1.37
CA MET A 1 10.32 -11.29 -0.28
C MET A 1 9.66 -11.70 1.01
N ASP A 2 10.32 -12.54 1.79
CA ASP A 2 9.69 -13.17 2.94
C ASP A 2 9.74 -12.20 4.13
N ALA A 3 8.56 -11.77 4.57
CA ALA A 3 8.41 -10.94 5.75
C ALA A 3 8.54 -11.80 7.03
N ARG A 4 8.99 -11.20 8.13
CA ARG A 4 9.15 -11.91 9.42
C ARG A 4 7.83 -12.32 10.06
N GLY A 5 6.75 -11.67 9.67
CA GLY A 5 5.38 -11.97 10.08
C GLY A 5 4.42 -11.33 9.08
N VAL A 6 3.27 -11.97 8.87
CA VAL A 6 2.23 -11.48 7.96
C VAL A 6 0.93 -11.37 8.73
N ILE A 7 0.33 -10.19 8.67
CA ILE A 7 -1.05 -9.94 9.05
C ILE A 7 -1.81 -9.78 7.75
N GLY A 8 -2.75 -10.68 7.48
CA GLY A 8 -3.53 -10.59 6.24
C GLY A 8 -4.93 -11.15 6.37
N GLY A 9 -5.69 -11.04 5.28
CA GLY A 9 -7.09 -11.47 5.22
C GLY A 9 -8.09 -10.32 5.21
N ASN A 10 -9.37 -10.72 5.29
CA ASN A 10 -10.52 -9.84 5.38
C ASN A 10 -11.04 -9.80 6.82
N ALA A 11 -10.37 -9.02 7.67
CA ALA A 11 -10.63 -9.05 9.11
C ALA A 11 -10.75 -7.65 9.72
N THR A 12 -11.22 -7.61 10.96
CA THR A 12 -11.15 -6.43 11.82
C THR A 12 -10.25 -6.78 13.01
N LEU A 13 -9.20 -6.01 13.17
CA LEU A 13 -8.26 -6.10 14.28
C LEU A 13 -8.60 -4.98 15.26
N ASN A 14 -8.93 -5.35 16.50
CA ASN A 14 -9.18 -4.38 17.56
C ASN A 14 -7.85 -3.91 18.13
N ASP A 15 -7.82 -2.64 18.53
CA ASP A 15 -6.66 -1.91 19.02
C ASP A 15 -5.61 -1.59 17.95
N GLY A 16 -4.63 -0.78 18.35
CA GLY A 16 -3.54 -0.35 17.49
C GLY A 16 -2.51 -1.45 17.23
N ILE A 17 -1.79 -1.30 16.11
CA ILE A 17 -0.75 -2.23 15.66
C ILE A 17 0.56 -1.46 15.47
N VAL A 18 1.63 -1.99 16.04
CA VAL A 18 3.00 -1.56 15.75
C VAL A 18 3.67 -2.67 14.93
N VAL A 19 4.13 -2.32 13.73
CA VAL A 19 4.91 -3.24 12.89
C VAL A 19 6.38 -2.90 13.09
N GLU A 20 7.06 -3.77 13.83
CA GLU A 20 8.47 -3.58 14.20
C GLU A 20 9.40 -3.60 12.99
N THR A 21 10.52 -2.89 13.14
CA THR A 21 11.53 -2.75 12.08
C THR A 21 12.22 -4.07 11.77
N GLY A 22 12.44 -4.33 10.48
CA GLY A 22 13.34 -5.37 10.02
C GLY A 22 14.77 -4.85 9.98
N LEU A 23 15.72 -5.48 10.69
CA LEU A 23 17.11 -5.02 10.73
C LEU A 23 17.78 -5.06 9.34
N ASN A 24 18.07 -6.28 8.86
CA ASN A 24 18.74 -6.55 7.58
C ASN A 24 17.85 -7.33 6.59
N VAL A 25 16.58 -7.49 6.97
CA VAL A 25 15.57 -8.28 6.27
C VAL A 25 14.27 -7.49 6.30
N GLU A 26 13.32 -7.88 5.46
CA GLU A 26 11.97 -7.32 5.51
C GLU A 26 11.36 -7.51 6.91
N GLY A 27 10.77 -6.45 7.46
CA GLY A 27 10.04 -6.47 8.72
C GLY A 27 8.69 -7.20 8.59
N GLY A 28 7.70 -6.76 9.36
CA GLY A 28 6.33 -7.27 9.20
C GLY A 28 5.68 -6.84 7.89
N ARG A 29 4.71 -7.64 7.43
CA ARG A 29 3.87 -7.38 6.26
C ARG A 29 2.41 -7.29 6.66
N ILE A 30 1.71 -6.30 6.10
CA ILE A 30 0.25 -6.24 6.10
C ILE A 30 -0.23 -6.50 4.68
N GLU A 31 -1.17 -7.43 4.53
CA GLU A 31 -1.69 -7.92 3.24
C GLU A 31 -3.21 -8.08 3.35
N PRO A 32 -3.99 -7.00 3.17
CA PRO A 32 -5.46 -7.10 3.14
C PRO A 32 -5.90 -8.01 1.99
N GLY A 33 -7.13 -8.50 2.04
CA GLY A 33 -7.65 -9.36 0.98
C GLY A 33 -7.32 -10.84 1.17
N LEU A 34 -7.70 -11.64 0.18
CA LEU A 34 -7.30 -13.04 0.05
C LEU A 34 -6.65 -13.20 -1.32
N VAL A 35 -5.74 -14.16 -1.48
CA VAL A 35 -5.01 -14.37 -2.74
C VAL A 35 -5.97 -14.39 -3.94
N GLY A 36 -5.83 -13.40 -4.82
CA GLY A 36 -6.63 -13.29 -6.05
C GLY A 36 -8.07 -12.80 -5.84
N THR A 37 -8.41 -12.30 -4.65
CA THR A 37 -9.72 -11.73 -4.34
C THR A 37 -9.56 -10.47 -3.50
N LEU A 38 -9.94 -9.34 -4.09
CA LEU A 38 -9.86 -8.04 -3.42
C LEU A 38 -10.66 -8.04 -2.12
N GLY A 39 -10.14 -7.38 -1.09
CA GLY A 39 -10.79 -7.28 0.19
C GLY A 39 -10.24 -6.18 1.09
N ILE A 40 -10.71 -6.21 2.34
CA ILE A 40 -10.51 -5.12 3.29
C ILE A 40 -10.03 -5.68 4.63
N LEU A 41 -8.90 -5.16 5.10
CA LEU A 41 -8.42 -5.36 6.46
C LEU A 41 -8.63 -4.05 7.24
N THR A 42 -9.34 -4.13 8.36
CA THR A 42 -9.61 -2.98 9.22
C THR A 42 -8.78 -3.07 10.50
N ILE A 43 -8.15 -1.96 10.89
CA ILE A 43 -7.49 -1.77 12.19
C ILE A 43 -8.28 -0.71 12.97
N ILE A 44 -8.84 -1.08 14.12
CA ILE A 44 -9.52 -0.17 15.03
C ILE A 44 -8.52 0.37 16.05
N GLY A 45 -7.70 1.31 15.60
CA GLY A 45 -6.63 1.94 16.38
C GLY A 45 -5.51 2.44 15.48
N ASN A 46 -4.44 2.92 16.11
CA ASN A 46 -3.28 3.45 15.38
C ASN A 46 -2.56 2.34 14.62
N LEU A 47 -2.03 2.66 13.43
CA LEU A 47 -1.01 1.84 12.79
C LEU A 47 0.32 2.58 12.80
N GLU A 48 1.37 1.93 13.32
CA GLU A 48 2.74 2.44 13.32
C GLU A 48 3.66 1.52 12.51
N LEU A 49 4.35 2.10 11.52
CA LEU A 49 5.38 1.42 10.73
C LEU A 49 6.77 1.94 11.14
N SER A 50 7.55 1.09 11.78
CA SER A 50 8.88 1.42 12.31
C SER A 50 10.00 1.29 11.27
N GLY A 51 9.69 0.95 10.01
CA GLY A 51 10.63 0.90 8.89
C GLY A 51 10.88 -0.51 8.37
N HIS A 52 11.30 -0.60 7.10
CA HIS A 52 11.48 -1.89 6.41
C HIS A 52 10.22 -2.79 6.41
N ASN A 53 9.03 -2.21 6.58
CA ASN A 53 7.77 -2.96 6.60
C ASN A 53 7.17 -3.04 5.19
N ASN A 54 6.35 -4.06 4.96
CA ASN A 54 5.64 -4.24 3.69
C ASN A 54 4.15 -3.98 3.85
N LEU A 55 3.58 -3.25 2.89
CA LEU A 55 2.14 -3.21 2.65
C LEU A 55 1.91 -3.83 1.28
N ALA A 56 1.21 -4.96 1.21
CA ALA A 56 0.97 -5.68 -0.03
C ALA A 56 -0.51 -5.62 -0.39
N PHE A 57 -0.78 -5.35 -1.67
CA PHE A 57 -2.13 -5.17 -2.18
C PHE A 57 -2.28 -5.91 -3.50
N ASP A 58 -3.25 -6.79 -3.58
CA ASP A 58 -3.76 -7.28 -4.86
C ASP A 58 -4.52 -6.14 -5.56
N VAL A 59 -4.36 -6.07 -6.89
CA VAL A 59 -4.94 -5.03 -7.74
C VAL A 59 -5.68 -5.67 -8.90
N ASP A 60 -6.97 -5.36 -8.99
CA ASP A 60 -7.84 -5.75 -10.09
C ASP A 60 -8.71 -4.55 -10.46
N GLN A 61 -8.29 -3.83 -11.51
CA GLN A 61 -8.96 -2.60 -11.96
C GLN A 61 -10.24 -2.86 -12.77
N THR A 62 -10.64 -4.12 -12.96
CA THR A 62 -11.93 -4.47 -13.56
C THR A 62 -13.09 -4.31 -12.58
N HIS A 63 -12.79 -4.18 -11.29
CA HIS A 63 -13.74 -3.99 -10.21
C HIS A 63 -13.91 -2.51 -9.82
N GLY A 64 -15.04 -2.18 -9.18
CA GLY A 64 -15.30 -0.84 -8.66
C GLY A 64 -14.32 -0.43 -7.56
N ALA A 65 -14.05 -1.34 -6.61
CA ALA A 65 -12.87 -1.27 -5.76
C ALA A 65 -11.70 -1.89 -6.54
N LYS A 66 -10.67 -1.10 -6.83
CA LYS A 66 -9.62 -1.48 -7.79
C LYS A 66 -8.44 -2.21 -7.16
N SER A 67 -8.41 -2.26 -5.83
CA SER A 67 -7.33 -2.87 -5.06
C SER A 67 -7.88 -3.36 -3.74
N ASP A 68 -7.08 -4.19 -3.08
CA ASP A 68 -7.17 -4.37 -1.64
C ASP A 68 -7.11 -3.03 -0.91
N LEU A 69 -7.74 -3.00 0.26
CA LEU A 69 -7.81 -1.82 1.10
C LEU A 69 -7.39 -2.13 2.53
N LEU A 70 -6.42 -1.36 3.03
CA LEU A 70 -6.14 -1.26 4.45
C LEU A 70 -6.90 -0.06 5.03
N GLN A 71 -7.84 -0.32 5.93
CA GLN A 71 -8.62 0.72 6.58
C GLN A 71 -8.18 0.89 8.04
N ILE A 72 -7.71 2.08 8.39
CA ILE A 72 -7.23 2.42 9.73
C ILE A 72 -8.23 3.38 10.36
N GLN A 73 -8.79 3.04 11.51
CA GLN A 73 -9.77 3.89 12.21
C GLN A 73 -9.11 4.76 13.30
N ASP A 74 -7.89 5.23 13.04
CA ASP A 74 -7.16 6.20 13.86
C ASP A 74 -5.96 6.75 13.05
N ASN A 75 -4.85 7.12 13.70
CA ASN A 75 -3.66 7.65 13.06
C ASN A 75 -2.88 6.59 12.27
N PHE A 76 -2.30 7.01 11.15
CA PHE A 76 -1.35 6.23 10.35
C PHE A 76 0.04 6.85 10.45
N ASN A 77 0.92 6.26 11.25
CA ASN A 77 2.24 6.80 11.54
C ASN A 77 3.35 5.96 10.92
N VAL A 78 4.34 6.65 10.34
CA VAL A 78 5.51 6.04 9.71
C VAL A 78 6.75 6.73 10.26
N ALA A 79 7.47 6.05 11.14
CA ALA A 79 8.67 6.59 11.80
C ALA A 79 9.97 6.17 11.09
N GLY A 80 9.95 5.06 10.35
CA GLY A 80 11.11 4.49 9.66
C GLY A 80 11.15 4.74 8.14
N ASN A 81 12.30 4.42 7.56
CA ASN A 81 12.53 4.47 6.11
C ASN A 81 12.45 3.07 5.48
N ASN A 82 12.50 3.00 4.15
CA ASN A 82 12.52 1.77 3.37
C ASN A 82 11.28 0.87 3.54
N ASN A 83 10.13 1.43 3.94
CA ASN A 83 8.88 0.69 3.80
C ASN A 83 8.61 0.43 2.31
N THR A 84 7.96 -0.68 2.00
CA THR A 84 7.66 -1.04 0.62
C THR A 84 6.16 -1.25 0.46
N ILE A 85 5.60 -0.60 -0.56
CA ILE A 85 4.29 -0.92 -1.10
C ILE A 85 4.50 -1.93 -2.22
N ILE A 86 3.83 -3.06 -2.11
CA ILE A 86 3.91 -4.15 -3.08
C ILE A 86 2.54 -4.21 -3.77
N ILE A 87 2.57 -3.98 -5.08
CA ILE A 87 1.41 -4.12 -5.95
C ILE A 87 1.48 -5.50 -6.58
N ASN A 88 0.42 -6.28 -6.42
CA ASN A 88 0.26 -7.60 -7.02
C ASN A 88 -0.89 -7.52 -8.05
N PRO A 89 -0.61 -7.21 -9.33
CA PRO A 89 -1.66 -7.14 -10.33
C PRO A 89 -2.27 -8.53 -10.57
N ILE A 90 -3.58 -8.67 -10.37
CA ILE A 90 -4.37 -9.83 -10.81
C ILE A 90 -4.68 -9.69 -12.31
N THR A 91 -4.91 -8.46 -12.75
CA THR A 91 -5.16 -8.07 -14.14
C THR A 91 -4.09 -7.09 -14.63
N GLU A 92 -4.07 -6.80 -15.93
CA GLU A 92 -3.23 -5.74 -16.48
C GLU A 92 -3.49 -4.39 -15.78
N ILE A 93 -2.43 -3.66 -15.48
CA ILE A 93 -2.50 -2.32 -14.90
C ILE A 93 -2.77 -1.30 -16.01
N THR A 94 -3.81 -0.53 -15.81
CA THR A 94 -4.32 0.54 -16.68
C THR A 94 -4.27 1.89 -15.97
N VAL A 95 -4.38 2.96 -16.77
CA VAL A 95 -4.42 4.34 -16.29
C VAL A 95 -5.57 4.56 -15.32
N GLY A 96 -5.29 5.33 -14.26
CA GLY A 96 -6.29 5.70 -13.27
C GLY A 96 -5.74 5.66 -11.85
N SER A 97 -6.62 5.84 -10.88
CA SER A 97 -6.28 5.92 -9.46
C SER A 97 -6.78 4.70 -8.69
N MET A 98 -6.01 4.27 -7.69
CA MET A 98 -6.34 3.22 -6.73
C MET A 98 -5.97 3.65 -5.30
N ILE A 99 -6.90 3.49 -4.36
CA ILE A 99 -6.71 3.81 -2.95
C ILE A 99 -6.27 2.54 -2.24
N LEU A 100 -5.10 2.56 -1.62
CA LEU A 100 -4.52 1.40 -0.94
C LEU A 100 -4.75 1.45 0.57
N VAL A 101 -4.65 2.65 1.15
CA VAL A 101 -4.84 2.87 2.59
C VAL A 101 -5.81 4.03 2.80
N THR A 102 -6.71 3.88 3.77
CA THR A 102 -7.50 5.00 4.33
C THR A 102 -7.25 5.08 5.83
N PHE A 103 -7.27 6.30 6.37
CA PHE A 103 -7.09 6.53 7.81
C PHE A 103 -7.97 7.67 8.30
N THR A 104 -8.62 7.55 9.45
CA THR A 104 -9.53 8.60 9.97
C THR A 104 -8.83 9.66 10.82
N GLY A 105 -7.66 9.34 11.37
CA GLY A 105 -6.86 10.24 12.19
C GLY A 105 -5.90 11.13 11.38
N THR A 106 -4.73 11.36 11.95
CA THR A 106 -3.65 12.10 11.30
C THR A 106 -2.59 11.16 10.74
N THR A 107 -1.71 11.68 9.89
CA THR A 107 -0.55 10.95 9.40
C THR A 107 0.66 11.85 9.34
N ASN A 108 1.83 11.27 9.61
CA ASN A 108 3.13 11.86 9.27
C ASN A 108 3.75 11.21 8.03
N ALA A 109 3.04 10.29 7.38
CA ALA A 109 3.53 9.56 6.23
C ALA A 109 3.61 10.48 5.01
N THR A 110 4.65 10.27 4.22
CA THR A 110 4.92 10.96 2.96
C THR A 110 5.26 9.92 1.90
N PRO A 111 5.14 10.25 0.60
CA PRO A 111 5.55 9.33 -0.46
C PRO A 111 7.01 8.87 -0.34
N ALA A 112 7.90 9.71 0.21
CA ALA A 112 9.31 9.38 0.40
C ALA A 112 9.56 8.27 1.45
N ASN A 113 8.58 7.96 2.30
CA ASN A 113 8.70 6.86 3.26
C ASN A 113 8.60 5.47 2.59
N PHE A 114 8.15 5.41 1.33
CA PHE A 114 7.82 4.17 0.64
C PHE A 114 8.59 4.01 -0.67
N LYS A 115 8.98 2.76 -0.94
CA LYS A 115 9.29 2.28 -2.29
C LYS A 115 8.07 1.55 -2.83
N VAL A 116 7.81 1.62 -4.14
CA VAL A 116 6.75 0.83 -4.77
C VAL A 116 7.38 -0.26 -5.64
N LYS A 117 6.84 -1.48 -5.55
CA LYS A 117 7.20 -2.65 -6.37
C LYS A 117 5.97 -3.20 -7.08
N GLY A 118 6.18 -3.89 -8.20
CA GLY A 118 5.10 -4.47 -9.01
C GLY A 118 4.51 -3.52 -10.06
N LEU A 119 5.15 -2.36 -10.25
CA LEU A 119 4.82 -1.36 -11.27
C LEU A 119 6.05 -1.03 -12.13
N GLU A 120 6.99 -1.96 -12.28
CA GLU A 120 8.23 -1.75 -13.02
C GLU A 120 7.93 -1.38 -14.49
N GLY A 121 8.43 -0.22 -14.93
CA GLY A 121 8.18 0.30 -16.28
C GLY A 121 6.83 1.00 -16.47
N ILE A 122 5.97 1.02 -15.45
CA ILE A 122 4.69 1.74 -15.46
C ILE A 122 4.87 3.08 -14.74
N PRO A 123 4.60 4.23 -15.38
CA PRO A 123 4.64 5.51 -14.70
C PRO A 123 3.54 5.62 -13.64
N TYR A 124 3.91 6.06 -12.44
CA TYR A 124 2.97 6.29 -11.35
C TYR A 124 3.38 7.46 -10.46
N ILE A 125 2.40 7.96 -9.71
CA ILE A 125 2.60 8.91 -8.61
C ILE A 125 1.99 8.30 -7.34
N LEU A 126 2.79 8.18 -6.29
CA LEU A 126 2.32 7.85 -4.96
C LEU A 126 1.93 9.14 -4.23
N LYS A 127 0.71 9.19 -3.67
CA LYS A 127 0.18 10.34 -2.95
C LYS A 127 -0.24 9.94 -1.54
N VAL A 128 0.05 10.81 -0.57
CA VAL A 128 -0.48 10.72 0.79
C VAL A 128 -1.19 12.04 1.07
N GLU A 129 -2.50 12.05 0.88
CA GLU A 129 -3.34 13.24 0.99
C GLU A 129 -4.78 12.85 1.31
N ASN A 130 -5.57 13.80 1.81
CA ASN A 130 -7.01 13.61 2.06
C ASN A 130 -7.33 12.32 2.83
N ASN A 131 -6.56 12.02 3.88
CA ASN A 131 -6.77 10.84 4.70
C ASN A 131 -6.62 9.50 3.96
N SER A 132 -5.82 9.50 2.89
CA SER A 132 -5.59 8.34 2.04
C SER A 132 -4.14 8.21 1.57
N LEU A 133 -3.73 6.97 1.30
CA LEU A 133 -2.57 6.65 0.49
C LEU A 133 -3.07 6.07 -0.84
N THR A 134 -2.70 6.73 -1.94
CA THR A 134 -3.24 6.46 -3.27
C THR A 134 -2.11 6.34 -4.28
N ILE A 135 -2.25 5.42 -5.24
CA ILE A 135 -1.41 5.36 -6.44
C ILE A 135 -2.21 5.85 -7.64
N GLU A 136 -1.65 6.83 -8.36
CA GLU A 136 -2.16 7.28 -9.65
C GLU A 136 -1.25 6.78 -10.77
N ILE A 137 -1.78 5.91 -11.63
CA ILE A 137 -1.14 5.40 -12.83
C ILE A 137 -1.36 6.37 -13.97
N SER A 138 -0.29 6.77 -14.66
CA SER A 138 -0.35 7.65 -15.82
C SER A 138 0.14 6.95 -17.08
N GLU A 139 -0.21 7.50 -18.23
CA GLU A 139 0.26 6.97 -19.52
C GLU A 139 1.79 7.03 -19.63
N PRO A 140 2.44 6.00 -20.21
CA PRO A 140 3.81 6.10 -20.67
C PRO A 140 4.00 7.36 -21.52
N ARG A 141 5.06 8.12 -21.26
CA ARG A 141 5.43 9.21 -22.16
C ARG A 141 5.66 8.64 -23.55
N THR A 142 4.82 9.01 -24.50
CA THR A 142 5.08 8.72 -25.92
C THR A 142 6.42 9.35 -26.28
N ALA A 143 7.33 8.56 -26.86
CA ALA A 143 8.57 9.11 -27.39
C ALA A 143 8.22 10.15 -28.44
N GLY A 144 8.66 11.40 -28.25
CA GLY A 144 8.51 12.44 -29.25
C GLY A 144 9.33 12.08 -30.47
N TYR A 145 8.71 12.09 -31.65
CA TYR A 145 9.45 12.10 -32.91
C TYR A 145 10.24 13.41 -32.98
N VAL A 146 11.55 13.30 -33.19
CA VAL A 146 12.38 14.44 -33.61
C VAL A 146 12.36 14.39 -35.14
N GLU A 147 11.70 15.35 -35.77
CA GLU A 147 11.82 15.57 -37.23
C GLU A 147 13.19 16.19 -37.58
#